data_AF-A0A3D5UTY0-F1
#
_entry.id   AF-A0A3D5UTY0-F1
#
_cell.length_a   1.000
_cell.length_b   1.000
_cell.length_c   1.000
_cell.angle_alpha   90.00
_cell.angle_beta   90.00
_cell.angle_gamma   90.00
#
_symmetry.space_group_name_H-M   'P 1'
#
loop_
_entity.id
_entity.type
_entity.pdbx_description
1 polymer ?
#
loop_
_entity_poly.entity_id
_entity_poly.type
_entity_poly.pdbx_seq_one_letter_code
_entity_poly.pdbx_strand_id
1 'polypeptide(L)'
;MSTISPEHALIYIMVTMSAVDRAMSDNELRDIGTIVKTLPAFRDFHEEKLIPAARECASILQEDGGLDAVFGLVKDALPVRLRETGYALAVEIAAAD
;
A
#
# COMPACT_ATOMS: atom_id res chain seq x y z
N MET A 1 1.05 -5.32 19.24
CA MET A 1 1.17 -6.34 18.16
C MET A 1 0.57 -5.68 16.94
N SER A 2 1.34 -5.43 15.88
CA SER A 2 0.82 -4.76 14.68
C SER A 2 -0.10 -5.72 13.93
N THR A 3 -1.25 -5.24 13.49
CA THR A 3 -2.32 -6.02 12.84
C THR A 3 -1.94 -6.46 11.42
N ILE A 4 -1.07 -5.71 10.76
CA ILE A 4 -0.54 -6.01 9.42
C ILE A 4 1.00 -5.99 9.44
N SER A 5 1.63 -6.59 8.42
CA SER A 5 3.09 -6.58 8.27
C SER A 5 3.59 -5.24 7.69
N PRO A 6 4.88 -4.91 7.82
CA PRO A 6 5.45 -3.71 7.20
C PRO A 6 5.24 -3.65 5.68
N GLU A 7 5.28 -4.79 5.00
CA GLU A 7 5.05 -4.91 3.56
C GLU A 7 3.59 -4.60 3.20
N HIS A 8 2.64 -5.07 4.01
CA HIS A 8 1.22 -4.68 3.86
C HIS A 8 1.04 -3.19 4.05
N ALA A 9 1.73 -2.57 5.03
CA ALA A 9 1.67 -1.13 5.23
C ALA A 9 2.19 -0.34 4.01
N LEU A 10 3.28 -0.78 3.37
CA LEU A 10 3.78 -0.17 2.14
C LEU A 10 2.79 -0.35 0.97
N ILE A 11 2.16 -1.53 0.84
CA ILE A 11 1.11 -1.78 -0.15
C ILE A 11 -0.09 -0.86 0.09
N TYR A 12 -0.52 -0.71 1.34
CA TYR A 12 -1.65 0.14 1.72
C TYR A 12 -1.36 1.61 1.38
N ILE A 13 -0.13 2.08 1.56
CA ILE A 13 0.28 3.42 1.14
C ILE A 13 0.11 3.60 -0.37
N MET A 14 0.63 2.68 -1.18
CA MET A 14 0.51 2.74 -2.63
C MET A 14 -0.95 2.71 -3.10
N VAL A 15 -1.75 1.78 -2.55
CA VAL A 15 -3.17 1.64 -2.88
C VAL A 15 -3.97 2.87 -2.44
N THR A 16 -3.67 3.44 -1.27
CA THR A 16 -4.31 4.67 -0.81
C THR A 16 -4.07 5.81 -1.78
N MET A 17 -2.84 5.95 -2.30
CA MET A 17 -2.50 6.97 -3.29
C MET A 17 -3.27 6.77 -4.60
N SER A 18 -3.30 5.55 -5.13
CA SER A 18 -4.08 5.22 -6.35
C SER A 18 -5.59 5.41 -6.18
N ALA A 19 -6.12 5.26 -4.97
CA ALA A 19 -7.55 5.38 -4.70
C ALA A 19 -8.03 6.83 -4.51
N VAL A 20 -7.12 7.83 -4.52
CA VAL A 20 -7.48 9.24 -4.28
C VAL A 20 -8.36 9.80 -5.41
N ASP A 21 -8.02 9.52 -6.66
CA ASP A 21 -8.71 10.14 -7.80
C ASP A 21 -9.96 9.36 -8.23
N ARG A 22 -9.93 8.01 -8.28
CA ARG A 22 -11.06 7.10 -8.62
C ARG A 22 -10.81 5.66 -8.13
N ALA A 23 -11.62 4.71 -8.62
CA ALA A 23 -11.31 3.28 -8.51
C ALA A 23 -9.96 2.98 -9.18
N MET A 24 -9.07 2.30 -8.45
CA MET A 24 -7.76 1.86 -8.92
C MET A 24 -7.86 1.13 -10.27
N SER A 25 -7.07 1.57 -11.23
CA SER A 25 -6.99 1.01 -12.57
C SER A 25 -6.10 -0.25 -12.64
N ASP A 26 -6.26 -1.03 -13.71
CA ASP A 26 -5.42 -2.20 -13.97
C ASP A 26 -3.93 -1.83 -14.18
N ASN A 27 -3.67 -0.61 -14.64
CA ASN A 27 -2.31 -0.09 -14.85
C ASN A 27 -1.63 0.19 -13.51
N GLU A 28 -2.29 0.93 -12.63
CA GLU A 28 -1.75 1.22 -11.29
C GLU A 28 -1.51 -0.06 -10.50
N LEU A 29 -2.43 -1.03 -10.58
CA LEU A 29 -2.26 -2.33 -9.95
C LEU A 29 -1.05 -3.10 -10.51
N ARG A 30 -0.75 -2.95 -11.80
CA ARG A 30 0.45 -3.51 -12.43
C ARG A 30 1.72 -2.81 -11.95
N ASP A 31 1.70 -1.50 -11.76
CA ASP A 31 2.85 -0.73 -11.28
C ASP A 31 3.18 -1.10 -9.84
N ILE A 32 2.16 -1.17 -8.98
CA ILE A 32 2.28 -1.72 -7.61
C ILE A 32 2.87 -3.14 -7.65
N GLY A 33 2.38 -4.00 -8.55
CA GLY A 33 2.92 -5.35 -8.73
C GLY A 33 4.40 -5.37 -9.14
N THR A 34 4.83 -4.44 -9.98
CA THR A 34 6.23 -4.32 -10.40
C THR A 34 7.11 -3.88 -9.23
N ILE A 35 6.66 -2.92 -8.44
CA ILE A 35 7.36 -2.44 -7.24
C ILE A 35 7.55 -3.57 -6.24
N VAL A 36 6.48 -4.31 -5.93
CA VAL A 36 6.50 -5.43 -4.96
C VAL A 36 7.46 -6.54 -5.40
N LYS A 37 7.58 -6.80 -6.71
CA LYS A 37 8.48 -7.82 -7.26
C LYS A 37 9.96 -7.44 -7.25
N THR A 38 10.26 -6.14 -7.23
CA THR A 38 11.61 -5.65 -7.53
C THR A 38 12.31 -5.05 -6.31
N LEU A 39 11.57 -4.45 -5.37
CA LEU A 39 12.19 -3.78 -4.23
C LEU A 39 12.57 -4.77 -3.11
N PRO A 40 13.79 -4.67 -2.55
CA PRO A 40 14.24 -5.51 -1.44
C PRO A 40 13.37 -5.41 -0.18
N ALA A 41 12.60 -4.33 -0.03
CA ALA A 41 11.65 -4.16 1.07
C ALA A 41 10.54 -5.23 1.10
N PHE A 42 10.28 -5.89 -0.04
CA PHE A 42 9.27 -6.93 -0.20
C PHE A 42 9.86 -8.34 -0.32
N ARG A 43 11.16 -8.54 -0.02
CA ARG A 43 11.85 -9.83 -0.24
C ARG A 43 11.18 -11.05 0.43
N ASP A 44 10.48 -10.83 1.54
CA ASP A 44 9.81 -11.86 2.34
C ASP A 44 8.28 -11.79 2.14
N PHE A 45 7.81 -10.94 1.24
CA PHE A 45 6.40 -10.83 0.87
C PHE A 45 6.04 -11.89 -0.17
N HIS A 46 4.89 -12.52 0.06
CA HIS A 46 4.32 -13.51 -0.84
C HIS A 46 3.48 -12.82 -1.90
N GLU A 47 3.91 -12.84 -3.17
CA GLU A 47 3.25 -12.14 -4.27
C GLU A 47 1.76 -12.49 -4.42
N GLU A 48 1.38 -13.74 -4.12
CA GLU A 48 -0.02 -14.18 -4.14
C GLU A 48 -0.92 -13.42 -3.16
N LYS A 49 -0.33 -12.77 -2.14
CA LYS A 49 -1.03 -11.94 -1.16
C LYS A 49 -1.22 -10.50 -1.63
N LEU A 50 -0.60 -10.08 -2.74
CA LEU A 50 -0.70 -8.71 -3.22
C LEU A 50 -2.15 -8.31 -3.54
N ILE A 51 -2.82 -9.11 -4.37
CA ILE A 51 -4.21 -8.81 -4.78
C ILE A 51 -5.16 -8.84 -3.59
N PRO A 52 -5.12 -9.83 -2.67
CA PRO A 52 -5.86 -9.78 -1.42
C PRO A 52 -5.61 -8.51 -0.60
N ALA A 53 -4.34 -8.15 -0.37
CA ALA A 53 -3.97 -6.98 0.44
C ALA A 53 -4.47 -5.66 -0.19
N ALA A 54 -4.35 -5.52 -1.51
CA ALA A 54 -4.84 -4.35 -2.22
C ALA A 54 -6.37 -4.22 -2.14
N ARG A 55 -7.10 -5.34 -2.31
CA ARG A 55 -8.57 -5.37 -2.17
C ARG A 55 -9.02 -5.06 -0.76
N GLU A 56 -8.32 -5.59 0.24
CA GLU A 56 -8.60 -5.31 1.66
C GLU A 56 -8.45 -3.80 1.94
N CYS A 57 -7.32 -3.19 1.54
CA CYS A 57 -7.12 -1.75 1.69
C CYS A 57 -8.20 -0.94 0.97
N ALA A 58 -8.51 -1.29 -0.29
CA ALA A 58 -9.56 -0.61 -1.05
C ALA A 58 -10.95 -0.74 -0.40
N SER A 59 -11.25 -1.89 0.21
CA SER A 59 -12.50 -2.09 0.96
C SER A 59 -12.55 -1.20 2.19
N ILE A 60 -11.46 -1.09 2.96
CA ILE A 60 -11.39 -0.23 4.15
C ILE A 60 -11.59 1.24 3.75
N LEU A 61 -10.97 1.68 2.65
CA LEU A 61 -11.09 3.07 2.16
C LEU A 61 -12.51 3.46 1.74
N GLN A 62 -13.40 2.49 1.47
CA GLN A 62 -14.81 2.73 1.16
C GLN A 62 -15.69 2.91 2.41
N GLU A 63 -15.19 2.57 3.59
CA GLU A 63 -15.94 2.75 4.85
C GLU A 63 -15.88 4.20 5.36
N ASP A 64 -16.87 4.59 6.16
CA ASP A 64 -16.87 5.89 6.84
C ASP A 64 -15.66 5.99 7.80
N GLY A 65 -14.78 6.96 7.56
CA GLY A 65 -13.53 7.10 8.32
C GLY A 65 -12.43 6.10 7.90
N GLY A 66 -12.59 5.40 6.78
CA GLY A 66 -11.65 4.41 6.26
C GLY A 66 -10.22 4.91 6.09
N LEU A 67 -10.05 6.18 5.68
CA LEU A 67 -8.73 6.79 5.53
C LEU A 67 -7.97 6.87 6.87
N ASP A 68 -8.64 7.32 7.94
CA ASP A 68 -8.06 7.38 9.28
C ASP A 68 -7.72 5.97 9.79
N ALA A 69 -8.57 4.98 9.47
CA ALA A 69 -8.31 3.57 9.80
C ALA A 69 -7.05 3.05 9.10
N VAL A 70 -6.90 3.28 7.79
CA VAL A 70 -5.69 2.90 7.03
C VAL A 70 -4.46 3.60 7.58
N PHE A 71 -4.53 4.90 7.88
CA PHE A 71 -3.42 5.63 8.48
C PHE A 71 -3.03 5.08 9.85
N GLY A 72 -4.00 4.66 10.66
CA GLY A 72 -3.75 3.94 11.92
C GLY A 72 -2.97 2.64 11.70
N LEU A 73 -3.44 1.79 10.78
CA LEU A 73 -2.78 0.52 10.44
C LEU A 73 -1.35 0.74 9.94
N VAL A 74 -1.14 1.69 9.04
CA VAL A 74 0.18 2.03 8.49
C VAL A 74 1.10 2.56 9.59
N LYS A 75 0.61 3.47 10.44
CA LYS A 75 1.40 4.04 11.55
C LYS A 75 1.87 2.98 12.53
N ASP A 76 1.04 1.99 12.81
CA ASP A 76 1.34 0.92 13.76
C ASP A 76 2.24 -0.18 13.17
N ALA A 77 2.16 -0.43 11.86
CA ALA A 77 2.90 -1.50 11.19
C ALA A 77 4.20 -1.04 10.52
N LEU A 78 4.33 0.23 10.14
CA LEU A 78 5.48 0.73 9.39
C LEU A 78 6.62 1.19 10.34
N PRO A 79 7.75 0.46 10.40
CA PRO A 79 8.87 0.85 11.24
C PRO A 79 9.52 2.14 10.74
N VAL A 80 10.14 2.91 11.65
CA VAL A 80 10.76 4.22 11.34
C VAL A 80 11.70 4.15 10.13
N ARG A 81 12.50 3.08 10.01
CA ARG A 81 13.46 2.89 8.90
C ARG A 81 12.82 2.78 7.50
N LEU A 82 11.52 2.48 7.42
CA LEU A 82 10.78 2.35 6.15
C LEU A 82 9.86 3.54 5.87
N ARG A 83 9.84 4.57 6.72
CA ARG A 83 8.95 5.73 6.51
C ARG A 83 9.31 6.51 5.25
N GLU A 84 10.60 6.74 5.03
CA GLU A 84 11.08 7.39 3.81
C GLU A 84 10.79 6.54 2.56
N THR A 85 10.88 5.21 2.68
CA THR A 85 10.46 4.28 1.63
C THR A 85 8.97 4.40 1.33
N GLY A 86 8.12 4.41 2.36
CA GLY A 86 6.68 4.60 2.20
C GLY A 86 6.34 5.92 1.50
N TYR A 87 7.00 7.01 1.90
CA TYR A 87 6.84 8.30 1.22
C TYR A 87 7.28 8.24 -0.24
N ALA A 88 8.44 7.67 -0.54
CA ALA A 88 8.93 7.52 -1.91
C ALA A 88 7.97 6.69 -2.79
N LEU A 89 7.39 5.62 -2.24
CA LEU A 89 6.39 4.81 -2.94
C LEU A 89 5.10 5.59 -3.23
N ALA A 90 4.61 6.39 -2.27
CA ALA A 90 3.45 7.24 -2.51
C ALA A 90 3.72 8.24 -3.64
N VAL A 91 4.91 8.85 -3.66
CA VAL A 91 5.32 9.78 -4.72
C VAL A 91 5.42 9.09 -6.08
N GLU A 92 5.97 7.88 -6.13
CA GLU A 92 6.07 7.09 -7.38
C GLU A 92 4.68 6.85 -7.97
N ILE A 93 3.73 6.39 -7.15
CA ILE A 93 2.36 6.14 -7.61
C ILE A 93 1.68 7.43 -8.06
N ALA A 94 1.82 8.52 -7.28
CA ALA A 94 1.24 9.82 -7.63
C ALA A 94 1.83 10.44 -8.91
N ALA A 95 3.04 10.03 -9.32
CA ALA A 95 3.69 10.51 -10.53
C ALA A 95 3.45 9.61 -11.75
N ALA A 96 3.06 8.36 -11.52
CA ALA A 96 2.72 7.40 -12.57
C ALA A 96 1.28 7.56 -13.10
N ASP A 97 0.38 8.12 -12.27
CA ASP A 97 -1.00 8.51 -12.63
C ASP A 97 -1.05 9.80 -13.48
#